data_AF-A0AAD8XVN3-F1
#
_entry.id   AF-A0AAD8XVN3-F1
#
_cell.length_a   1.000
_cell.length_b   1.000
_cell.length_c   1.000
_cell.angle_alpha   90.00
_cell.angle_beta   90.00
_cell.angle_gamma   90.00
#
_symmetry.space_group_name_H-M   'P 1'
#
loop_
_entity.id
_entity.type
_entity.pdbx_description
1 polymer ?
#
loop_
_entity_poly.entity_id
_entity_poly.type
_entity_poly.pdbx_seq_one_letter_code
_entity_poly.pdbx_strand_id
1 'polypeptide(L)'
;MINRLLRRCSCRLYLFSLVIIYYSATFFTKTSSAMPPCTHRATNRLPPLRKMASSSLSKDDIANAAKVMVERTDSMSSRAKERVPLTSDELQDVINSLHNITPHDANIDWKALEQLLSDIAHLSHKDWHVTGKNSDKMAEILLPGGGLSKSQTSHQMFERIMHEGNWDGAIAHAQSVQDKKSDEQSNCINMNPWAVLVTGVNGIRKTTSIYQPWFSKVLKEALIAPTTIDAAATPSEIPLDMLPNGDNSFFRQLDHMITTLCNEDFSTLYALTCAQLENDPPPKELISKYSNLKASIFSRYRTLSELLGVLLLKGAHEVNINAMCETSGRDVAMFHYVEHVFPPRYNKLALHFTINDLSHAKKSVDERMVREMMLGKEALESGDVVQVIYSNQGGPYGSEVLEGVQADSDRVWNEIVMADNNDADAVGKDWYKATMQINAHSDKHWTIQAVRPDGSLGAEYAFGEPRTV
;
A
#
# COMPACT_ATOMS: atom_id res chain seq x y z
N MET A 1 52.66 -49.18 -37.89
CA MET A 1 52.48 -48.39 -39.13
C MET A 1 52.32 -46.92 -38.72
N ILE A 2 53.20 -46.01 -39.16
CA ILE A 2 52.99 -45.06 -40.29
C ILE A 2 51.88 -44.03 -39.97
N ASN A 3 52.06 -42.70 -39.91
CA ASN A 3 53.22 -41.77 -39.81
C ASN A 3 52.70 -40.53 -39.03
N ARG A 4 53.31 -39.92 -38.01
CA ARG A 4 54.62 -39.20 -37.87
C ARG A 4 54.75 -37.86 -38.63
N LEU A 5 55.61 -36.99 -38.05
CA LEU A 5 56.03 -35.63 -38.46
C LEU A 5 55.03 -34.49 -38.12
N LEU A 6 55.39 -33.29 -37.62
CA LEU A 6 56.59 -32.66 -36.98
C LEU A 6 56.08 -31.34 -36.26
N ARG A 7 56.80 -30.41 -35.58
CA ARG A 7 58.22 -30.09 -35.31
C ARG A 7 58.39 -29.14 -34.07
N ARG A 8 59.10 -29.56 -32.99
CA ARG A 8 59.92 -28.70 -32.06
C ARG A 8 59.20 -27.57 -31.24
N CYS A 9 59.76 -26.96 -30.18
CA CYS A 9 60.95 -27.23 -29.34
C CYS A 9 60.81 -26.66 -27.90
N SER A 10 61.69 -27.16 -27.03
CA SER A 10 62.11 -26.68 -25.69
C SER A 10 61.91 -25.21 -25.31
N CYS A 11 61.47 -24.95 -24.05
CA CYS A 11 62.40 -24.54 -22.97
C CYS A 11 61.75 -24.33 -21.58
N ARG A 12 62.52 -24.73 -20.54
CA ARG A 12 62.61 -24.20 -19.15
C ARG A 12 61.31 -23.79 -18.40
N LEU A 13 61.01 -24.54 -17.33
CA LEU A 13 60.32 -23.99 -16.17
C LEU A 13 61.13 -22.83 -15.57
N TYR A 14 60.46 -21.74 -15.23
CA TYR A 14 60.81 -20.84 -14.13
C TYR A 14 59.52 -20.32 -13.49
N LEU A 15 59.47 -20.27 -12.16
CA LEU A 15 58.32 -19.71 -11.44
C LEU A 15 58.26 -18.19 -11.67
N PHE A 16 57.09 -17.69 -12.05
CA PHE A 16 56.70 -16.30 -11.81
C PHE A 16 55.26 -16.27 -11.31
N SER A 17 55.03 -15.57 -10.20
CA SER A 17 53.75 -15.53 -9.50
C SER A 17 52.72 -14.71 -10.27
N LEU A 18 51.65 -15.35 -10.74
CA LEU A 18 50.52 -14.64 -11.36
C LEU A 18 49.50 -14.25 -10.28
N VAL A 19 49.48 -12.98 -9.88
CA VAL A 19 48.45 -12.43 -9.00
C VAL A 19 47.19 -12.17 -9.84
N ILE A 20 46.26 -13.11 -9.81
CA ILE A 20 44.93 -12.94 -10.43
C ILE A 20 44.04 -12.20 -9.44
N ILE A 21 43.85 -10.90 -9.65
CA ILE A 21 42.84 -10.11 -8.93
C ILE A 21 41.47 -10.49 -9.48
N TYR A 22 40.75 -11.35 -8.76
CA TYR A 22 39.33 -11.58 -9.01
C TYR A 22 38.52 -10.34 -8.62
N TYR A 23 38.15 -9.54 -9.62
CA TYR A 23 37.10 -8.53 -9.47
C TYR A 23 35.75 -9.25 -9.37
N SER A 24 35.34 -9.59 -8.14
CA SER A 24 33.99 -10.05 -7.85
C SER A 24 33.00 -8.90 -8.03
N ALA A 25 32.47 -8.75 -9.24
CA ALA A 25 31.36 -7.85 -9.51
C ALA A 25 30.10 -8.37 -8.80
N THR A 26 29.78 -7.81 -7.64
CA THR A 26 28.55 -8.10 -6.90
C THR A 26 27.34 -7.61 -7.70
N PHE A 27 26.75 -8.51 -8.46
CA PHE A 27 25.44 -8.30 -9.09
C PHE A 27 24.37 -8.17 -8.01
N PHE A 28 24.17 -6.95 -7.52
CA PHE A 28 22.93 -6.57 -6.84
C PHE A 28 21.79 -6.63 -7.86
N THR A 29 21.09 -7.76 -7.90
CA THR A 29 19.83 -7.88 -8.61
C THR A 29 18.85 -6.85 -8.06
N LYS A 30 18.46 -5.87 -8.89
CA LYS A 30 17.40 -4.89 -8.57
C LYS A 30 16.06 -5.64 -8.46
N THR A 31 15.79 -6.27 -7.32
CA THR A 31 14.47 -6.82 -6.99
C THR A 31 13.47 -5.67 -6.95
N SER A 32 12.58 -5.60 -7.95
CA SER A 32 11.57 -4.55 -7.99
C SER A 32 10.61 -4.71 -6.81
N SER A 33 10.41 -3.64 -6.04
CA SER A 33 9.29 -3.52 -5.11
C SER A 33 7.99 -3.11 -5.81
N ALA A 34 8.09 -2.62 -7.05
CA ALA A 34 6.95 -2.34 -7.90
C ALA A 34 6.52 -3.64 -8.58
N MET A 35 5.24 -4.00 -8.46
CA MET A 35 4.62 -4.84 -9.48
C MET A 35 4.39 -3.95 -10.72
N PRO A 36 4.72 -4.41 -11.94
CA PRO A 36 4.33 -3.70 -13.15
C PRO A 36 2.80 -3.79 -13.32
N PRO A 37 2.15 -2.87 -14.06
CA PRO A 37 0.75 -3.03 -14.43
C PRO A 37 0.50 -4.40 -15.07
N CYS A 38 -0.56 -5.08 -14.64
CA CYS A 38 -0.84 -6.45 -15.07
C CYS A 38 -1.00 -6.51 -16.59
N THR A 39 -0.06 -7.15 -17.27
CA THR A 39 -0.01 -7.15 -18.74
C THR A 39 -1.26 -7.75 -19.37
N HIS A 40 -1.87 -8.74 -18.72
CA HIS A 40 -3.14 -9.32 -19.16
C HIS A 40 -4.34 -8.37 -18.96
N ARG A 41 -4.39 -7.61 -17.85
CA ARG A 41 -5.44 -6.57 -17.68
C ARG A 41 -5.23 -5.44 -18.68
N ALA A 42 -4.00 -5.01 -18.90
CA ALA A 42 -3.64 -3.98 -19.89
C ALA A 42 -4.10 -4.32 -21.32
N THR A 43 -3.99 -5.59 -21.76
CA THR A 43 -4.53 -6.03 -23.07
C THR A 43 -6.05 -6.08 -23.15
N ASN A 44 -6.75 -6.04 -22.01
CA ASN A 44 -8.21 -6.16 -21.91
C ASN A 44 -8.91 -4.83 -21.56
N ARG A 45 -8.16 -3.72 -21.39
CA ARG A 45 -8.75 -2.41 -21.09
C ARG A 45 -9.57 -1.88 -22.27
N LEU A 46 -10.78 -1.43 -21.99
CA LEU A 46 -11.58 -0.64 -22.94
C LEU A 46 -11.01 0.79 -23.02
N PRO A 47 -11.09 1.46 -24.18
CA PRO A 47 -10.62 2.84 -24.32
C PRO A 47 -11.25 3.76 -23.26
N PRO A 48 -10.47 4.61 -22.56
CA PRO A 48 -10.99 5.52 -21.56
C PRO A 48 -11.73 6.71 -22.17
N LEU A 49 -12.58 7.38 -21.38
CA LEU A 49 -13.30 8.61 -21.75
C LEU A 49 -12.36 9.74 -22.18
N ARG A 50 -11.18 9.83 -21.56
CA ARG A 50 -10.13 10.81 -21.83
C ARG A 50 -8.80 10.08 -21.97
N LYS A 51 -7.94 10.52 -22.90
CA LYS A 51 -6.50 10.23 -22.80
C LYS A 51 -5.88 11.30 -21.91
N MET A 52 -5.05 10.90 -20.95
CA MET A 52 -4.27 11.83 -20.14
C MET A 52 -3.54 12.81 -21.06
N ALA A 53 -3.70 14.10 -20.79
CA ALA A 53 -3.02 15.14 -21.55
C ALA A 53 -1.53 15.15 -21.18
N SER A 54 -0.69 15.69 -22.06
CA SER A 54 0.59 16.24 -21.61
C SER A 54 0.31 17.27 -20.52
N SER A 55 1.05 17.21 -19.41
CA SER A 55 0.84 18.00 -18.18
C SER A 55 0.35 19.43 -18.42
N SER A 56 -0.60 19.89 -17.59
CA SER A 56 -1.20 21.23 -17.65
C SER A 56 -0.22 22.38 -17.39
N LEU A 57 1.01 22.08 -16.97
CA LEU A 57 2.11 23.01 -16.79
C LEU A 57 2.51 23.70 -18.09
N SER A 58 2.65 25.02 -18.05
CA SER A 58 3.22 25.79 -19.16
C SER A 58 4.73 25.56 -19.28
N LYS A 59 5.32 26.04 -20.39
CA LYS A 59 6.79 26.05 -20.55
C LYS A 59 7.48 26.87 -19.45
N ASP A 60 6.83 27.93 -18.97
CA ASP A 60 7.36 28.79 -17.92
C ASP A 60 7.28 28.10 -16.55
N ASP A 61 6.24 27.30 -16.29
CA ASP A 61 6.15 26.48 -15.07
C ASP A 61 7.23 25.40 -15.04
N ILE A 62 7.49 24.73 -16.17
CA ILE A 62 8.58 23.76 -16.31
C ILE A 62 9.94 24.44 -16.13
N ALA A 63 10.16 25.62 -16.71
CA ALA A 63 11.39 26.40 -16.51
C ALA A 63 11.57 26.90 -15.06
N ASN A 64 10.48 27.01 -14.29
CA ASN A 64 10.49 27.43 -12.88
C ASN A 64 10.14 26.28 -11.92
N ALA A 65 10.29 25.01 -12.33
CA ALA A 65 9.70 23.87 -11.63
C ALA A 65 10.06 23.76 -10.13
N ALA A 66 11.29 24.14 -9.75
CA ALA A 66 11.74 24.18 -8.37
C ALA A 66 10.94 25.16 -7.48
N LYS A 67 10.47 26.28 -8.06
CA LYS A 67 9.61 27.28 -7.41
C LYS A 67 8.15 26.81 -7.40
N VAL A 68 7.64 26.36 -8.54
CA VAL A 68 6.25 25.88 -8.69
C VAL A 68 5.96 24.70 -7.75
N MET A 69 6.92 23.80 -7.55
CA MET A 69 6.81 22.68 -6.61
C MET A 69 6.64 23.15 -5.16
N VAL A 70 7.36 24.19 -4.73
CA VAL A 70 7.19 24.80 -3.39
C VAL A 70 5.87 25.56 -3.29
N GLU A 71 5.53 26.37 -4.28
CA GLU A 71 4.26 27.13 -4.29
C GLU A 71 3.03 26.20 -4.27
N ARG A 72 3.03 25.07 -5.01
CA ARG A 72 1.97 24.06 -4.90
C ARG A 72 1.95 23.39 -3.53
N THR A 73 3.13 23.03 -2.98
CA THR A 73 3.28 22.42 -1.64
C THR A 73 2.60 23.29 -0.57
N ASP A 74 3.01 24.55 -0.46
CA ASP A 74 2.50 25.46 0.57
C ASP A 74 1.00 25.74 0.38
N SER A 75 0.59 26.01 -0.86
CA SER A 75 -0.78 26.37 -1.23
C SER A 75 -1.78 25.22 -0.97
N MET A 76 -1.44 23.98 -1.32
CA MET A 76 -2.24 22.80 -0.98
C MET A 76 -2.26 22.52 0.52
N SER A 77 -1.13 22.70 1.21
CA SER A 77 -1.01 22.40 2.65
C SER A 77 -1.82 23.38 3.51
N SER A 78 -1.83 24.67 3.15
CA SER A 78 -2.73 25.68 3.72
C SER A 78 -4.20 25.30 3.49
N ARG A 79 -4.64 25.11 2.23
CA ARG A 79 -6.04 24.76 1.93
C ARG A 79 -6.51 23.47 2.62
N ALA A 80 -5.65 22.46 2.75
CA ALA A 80 -5.94 21.22 3.46
C ALA A 80 -6.10 21.43 4.98
N LYS A 81 -5.19 22.20 5.60
CA LYS A 81 -5.23 22.55 7.04
C LYS A 81 -6.45 23.39 7.38
N GLU A 82 -6.77 24.35 6.53
CA GLU A 82 -7.87 25.32 6.70
C GLU A 82 -9.24 24.77 6.25
N ARG A 83 -9.27 23.56 5.66
CA ARG A 83 -10.48 22.90 5.14
C ARG A 83 -11.25 23.75 4.12
N VAL A 84 -10.50 24.42 3.25
CA VAL A 84 -11.06 25.21 2.14
C VAL A 84 -11.69 24.24 1.11
N PRO A 85 -12.88 24.53 0.55
CA PRO A 85 -13.43 23.83 -0.63
C PRO A 85 -12.39 23.61 -1.74
N LEU A 86 -12.59 22.60 -2.58
CA LEU A 86 -11.77 22.43 -3.78
C LEU A 86 -12.03 23.60 -4.75
N THR A 87 -11.00 24.10 -5.42
CA THR A 87 -11.19 25.05 -6.53
C THR A 87 -11.81 24.36 -7.73
N SER A 88 -12.32 25.13 -8.69
CA SER A 88 -12.80 24.59 -9.97
C SER A 88 -11.71 23.75 -10.68
N ASP A 89 -10.45 24.17 -10.61
CA ASP A 89 -9.33 23.44 -11.19
C ASP A 89 -9.05 22.13 -10.42
N GLU A 90 -9.02 22.16 -9.09
CA GLU A 90 -8.82 20.96 -8.26
C GLU A 90 -9.98 19.94 -8.42
N LEU A 91 -11.21 20.40 -8.62
CA LEU A 91 -12.34 19.54 -8.97
C LEU A 91 -12.19 18.96 -10.37
N GLN A 92 -11.84 19.81 -11.35
CA GLN A 92 -11.71 19.40 -12.74
C GLN A 92 -10.56 18.40 -12.93
N ASP A 93 -9.45 18.52 -12.18
CA ASP A 93 -8.33 17.57 -12.21
C ASP A 93 -8.67 16.21 -11.57
N VAL A 94 -9.53 16.17 -10.55
CA VAL A 94 -10.07 14.91 -9.99
C VAL A 94 -11.05 14.24 -10.97
N ILE A 95 -11.94 15.02 -11.60
CA ILE A 95 -12.85 14.50 -12.64
C ILE A 95 -12.05 14.01 -13.87
N ASN A 96 -11.01 14.74 -14.29
CA ASN A 96 -10.09 14.32 -15.34
C ASN A 96 -9.35 13.02 -14.97
N SER A 97 -8.87 12.93 -13.72
CA SER A 97 -8.21 11.72 -13.20
C SER A 97 -9.11 10.48 -13.31
N LEU A 98 -10.40 10.62 -13.04
CA LEU A 98 -11.39 9.55 -13.26
C LEU A 98 -11.69 9.30 -14.75
N HIS A 99 -11.84 10.34 -15.57
CA HIS A 99 -12.03 10.19 -17.03
C HIS A 99 -10.86 9.47 -17.72
N ASN A 100 -9.63 9.61 -17.21
CA ASN A 100 -8.44 8.96 -17.77
C ASN A 100 -8.47 7.42 -17.65
N ILE A 101 -9.19 6.88 -16.66
CA ILE A 101 -9.22 5.44 -16.33
C ILE A 101 -10.59 4.80 -16.57
N THR A 102 -11.66 5.58 -16.52
CA THR A 102 -13.03 5.10 -16.75
C THR A 102 -13.26 4.80 -18.24
N PRO A 103 -13.75 3.61 -18.62
CA PRO A 103 -14.00 3.26 -20.01
C PRO A 103 -15.12 4.09 -20.65
N HIS A 104 -15.03 4.30 -21.96
CA HIS A 104 -15.87 5.19 -22.76
C HIS A 104 -17.38 4.87 -22.78
N ASP A 105 -17.78 3.67 -22.35
CA ASP A 105 -19.16 3.17 -22.27
C ASP A 105 -19.79 3.32 -20.87
N ALA A 106 -19.06 3.88 -19.91
CA ALA A 106 -19.52 4.07 -18.53
C ALA A 106 -20.62 5.14 -18.40
N ASN A 107 -21.80 4.72 -17.93
CA ASN A 107 -22.95 5.59 -17.69
C ASN A 107 -22.90 6.28 -16.30
N ILE A 108 -21.85 7.05 -16.02
CA ILE A 108 -21.65 7.79 -14.77
C ILE A 108 -22.20 9.23 -14.90
N ASP A 109 -22.94 9.71 -13.90
CA ASP A 109 -23.33 11.13 -13.82
C ASP A 109 -22.17 11.97 -13.26
N TRP A 110 -21.30 12.41 -14.16
CA TRP A 110 -20.14 13.25 -13.86
C TRP A 110 -20.52 14.59 -13.21
N LYS A 111 -21.71 15.13 -13.49
CA LYS A 111 -22.16 16.39 -12.92
C LYS A 111 -22.65 16.20 -11.48
N ALA A 112 -23.37 15.11 -11.21
CA ALA A 112 -23.70 14.72 -9.83
C ALA A 112 -22.43 14.43 -9.02
N LEU A 113 -21.41 13.83 -9.63
CA LEU A 113 -20.11 13.60 -9.00
C LEU A 113 -19.39 14.92 -8.68
N GLU A 114 -19.22 15.81 -9.65
CA GLU A 114 -18.56 17.11 -9.47
C GLU A 114 -19.23 17.94 -8.36
N GLN A 115 -20.56 18.01 -8.37
CA GLN A 115 -21.36 18.66 -7.31
C GLN A 115 -21.12 18.00 -5.95
N LEU A 116 -21.21 16.67 -5.87
CA LEU A 116 -20.97 15.92 -4.64
C LEU A 116 -19.57 16.20 -4.07
N LEU A 117 -18.53 16.19 -4.91
CA LEU A 117 -17.16 16.44 -4.49
C LEU A 117 -16.94 17.89 -4.04
N SER A 118 -17.52 18.88 -4.76
CA SER A 118 -17.51 20.28 -4.34
C SER A 118 -18.05 20.47 -2.92
N ASP A 119 -19.20 19.84 -2.64
CA ASP A 119 -19.90 19.98 -1.36
C ASP A 119 -19.16 19.31 -0.17
N ILE A 120 -18.34 18.27 -0.41
CA ILE A 120 -17.83 17.40 0.67
C ILE A 120 -16.31 17.24 0.76
N ALA A 121 -15.54 17.48 -0.30
CA ALA A 121 -14.14 17.04 -0.35
C ALA A 121 -13.23 17.75 0.67
N HIS A 122 -13.66 18.93 1.15
CA HIS A 122 -12.99 19.71 2.17
C HIS A 122 -13.35 19.33 3.62
N LEU A 123 -14.38 18.48 3.80
CA LEU A 123 -14.82 18.03 5.12
C LEU A 123 -13.80 17.09 5.77
N SER A 124 -13.91 16.94 7.09
CA SER A 124 -13.00 16.11 7.88
C SER A 124 -13.20 14.62 7.59
N HIS A 125 -12.21 13.96 6.98
CA HIS A 125 -12.16 12.49 6.84
C HIS A 125 -12.19 11.71 8.17
N LYS A 126 -12.07 12.39 9.33
CA LYS A 126 -12.29 11.80 10.66
C LYS A 126 -13.74 11.83 11.13
N ASP A 127 -14.64 12.51 10.41
CA ASP A 127 -16.09 12.35 10.63
C ASP A 127 -16.56 11.15 9.79
N TRP A 128 -16.51 9.97 10.40
CA TRP A 128 -16.82 8.72 9.69
C TRP A 128 -18.31 8.55 9.40
N HIS A 129 -19.21 9.19 10.18
CA HIS A 129 -20.64 9.20 9.87
C HIS A 129 -20.94 10.01 8.60
N VAL A 130 -20.37 11.22 8.48
CA VAL A 130 -20.51 12.06 7.29
C VAL A 130 -19.75 11.47 6.09
N THR A 131 -18.56 10.91 6.32
CA THR A 131 -17.79 10.22 5.26
C THR A 131 -18.55 8.99 4.77
N GLY A 132 -19.06 8.15 5.67
CA GLY A 132 -19.82 6.94 5.34
C GLY A 132 -21.09 7.25 4.54
N LYS A 133 -21.87 8.25 4.96
CA LYS A 133 -23.10 8.68 4.24
C LYS A 133 -22.83 9.24 2.85
N ASN A 134 -21.74 9.99 2.66
CA ASN A 134 -21.40 10.52 1.34
C ASN A 134 -20.67 9.49 0.46
N SER A 135 -20.02 8.49 1.06
CA SER A 135 -19.48 7.31 0.38
C SER A 135 -20.60 6.49 -0.28
N ASP A 136 -21.79 6.38 0.36
CA ASP A 136 -22.98 5.77 -0.26
C ASP A 136 -23.40 6.52 -1.53
N LYS A 137 -23.58 7.84 -1.47
CA LYS A 137 -23.88 8.67 -2.66
C LYS A 137 -22.84 8.53 -3.76
N MET A 138 -21.56 8.42 -3.39
CA MET A 138 -20.48 8.25 -4.35
C MET A 138 -20.55 6.85 -5.01
N ALA A 139 -20.98 5.83 -4.28
CA ALA A 139 -21.24 4.50 -4.83
C ALA A 139 -22.46 4.51 -5.79
N GLU A 140 -23.54 5.21 -5.46
CA GLU A 140 -24.71 5.40 -6.33
C GLU A 140 -24.33 6.01 -7.70
N ILE A 141 -23.36 6.94 -7.72
CA ILE A 141 -22.91 7.63 -8.93
C ILE A 141 -21.83 6.82 -9.69
N LEU A 142 -20.86 6.22 -9.00
CA LEU A 142 -19.71 5.53 -9.62
C LEU A 142 -19.97 4.05 -9.97
N LEU A 143 -20.96 3.39 -9.35
CA LEU A 143 -21.26 1.97 -9.54
C LEU A 143 -22.69 1.67 -10.08
N PRO A 144 -23.18 2.39 -11.11
CA PRO A 144 -24.50 2.16 -11.69
C PRO A 144 -24.56 0.78 -12.35
N GLY A 145 -25.20 -0.18 -11.67
CA GLY A 145 -25.27 -1.59 -12.09
C GLY A 145 -25.13 -2.61 -10.97
N GLY A 146 -24.78 -2.21 -9.74
CA GLY A 146 -24.94 -3.05 -8.55
C GLY A 146 -23.66 -3.64 -7.96
N GLY A 147 -22.65 -2.80 -7.76
CA GLY A 147 -21.50 -3.06 -6.88
C GLY A 147 -20.19 -3.45 -7.60
N LEU A 148 -19.10 -3.37 -6.85
CA LEU A 148 -17.71 -3.53 -7.33
C LEU A 148 -17.50 -4.83 -8.13
N SER A 149 -18.00 -5.95 -7.61
CA SER A 149 -17.76 -7.29 -8.14
C SER A 149 -18.57 -7.65 -9.39
N LYS A 150 -19.43 -6.76 -9.90
CA LYS A 150 -20.33 -7.06 -11.04
C LYS A 150 -20.08 -6.25 -12.30
N SER A 151 -19.30 -5.16 -12.23
CA SER A 151 -19.07 -4.27 -13.37
C SER A 151 -17.64 -4.35 -13.89
N GLN A 152 -17.47 -4.48 -15.22
CA GLN A 152 -16.15 -4.34 -15.85
C GLN A 152 -15.60 -2.91 -15.70
N THR A 153 -16.50 -1.91 -15.67
CA THR A 153 -16.18 -0.50 -15.45
C THR A 153 -15.43 -0.28 -14.13
N SER A 154 -15.93 -0.84 -13.01
CA SER A 154 -15.29 -0.68 -11.70
C SER A 154 -13.94 -1.40 -11.61
N HIS A 155 -13.81 -2.59 -12.21
CA HIS A 155 -12.53 -3.30 -12.24
C HIS A 155 -11.46 -2.60 -13.09
N GLN A 156 -11.84 -1.79 -14.09
CA GLN A 156 -10.90 -0.95 -14.83
C GLN A 156 -10.58 0.35 -14.07
N MET A 157 -11.60 1.06 -13.57
CA MET A 157 -11.42 2.29 -12.78
C MET A 157 -10.56 2.10 -11.53
N PHE A 158 -10.65 0.94 -10.89
CA PHE A 158 -9.94 0.62 -9.67
C PHE A 158 -8.92 -0.51 -9.86
N GLU A 159 -8.41 -0.71 -11.09
CA GLU A 159 -7.56 -1.85 -11.47
C GLU A 159 -6.42 -2.10 -10.46
N ARG A 160 -5.61 -1.08 -10.16
CA ARG A 160 -4.50 -1.18 -9.20
C ARG A 160 -4.98 -1.55 -7.80
N ILE A 161 -6.06 -0.92 -7.33
CA ILE A 161 -6.59 -1.11 -5.98
C ILE A 161 -7.13 -2.54 -5.80
N MET A 162 -7.90 -3.03 -6.77
CA MET A 162 -8.52 -4.36 -6.71
C MET A 162 -7.51 -5.48 -6.98
N HIS A 163 -6.54 -5.27 -7.88
CA HIS A 163 -5.54 -6.27 -8.24
C HIS A 163 -4.40 -6.37 -7.22
N GLU A 164 -3.69 -5.27 -6.92
CA GLU A 164 -2.59 -5.30 -5.93
C GLU A 164 -3.11 -5.47 -4.49
N GLY A 165 -4.38 -5.12 -4.25
CA GLY A 165 -5.09 -5.42 -3.02
C GLY A 165 -5.69 -6.83 -2.96
N ASN A 166 -5.57 -7.67 -3.99
CA ASN A 166 -6.09 -9.05 -4.03
C ASN A 166 -7.61 -9.20 -3.71
N TRP A 167 -8.45 -8.33 -4.26
CA TRP A 167 -9.92 -8.40 -4.14
C TRP A 167 -10.48 -9.75 -4.63
N ASP A 168 -10.03 -10.21 -5.79
CA ASP A 168 -10.52 -11.41 -6.45
C ASP A 168 -10.19 -12.69 -5.65
N GLY A 169 -8.98 -12.79 -5.09
CA GLY A 169 -8.57 -13.90 -4.22
C GLY A 169 -9.27 -13.90 -2.87
N ALA A 170 -9.53 -12.72 -2.30
CA ALA A 170 -10.31 -12.59 -1.07
C ALA A 170 -11.77 -13.06 -1.25
N ILE A 171 -12.39 -12.78 -2.40
CA ILE A 171 -13.72 -13.32 -2.77
C ILE A 171 -13.68 -14.84 -2.89
N ALA A 172 -12.71 -15.40 -3.61
CA ALA A 172 -12.58 -16.85 -3.76
C ALA A 172 -12.40 -17.57 -2.40
N HIS A 173 -11.64 -16.97 -1.47
CA HIS A 173 -11.54 -17.47 -0.10
C HIS A 173 -12.88 -17.41 0.64
N ALA A 174 -13.57 -16.26 0.62
CA ALA A 174 -14.86 -16.10 1.31
C ALA A 174 -15.96 -17.02 0.79
N GLN A 175 -15.92 -17.37 -0.51
CA GLN A 175 -16.76 -18.42 -1.11
C GLN A 175 -16.40 -19.79 -0.53
N SER A 176 -15.12 -20.19 -0.58
CA SER A 176 -14.67 -21.48 -0.01
C SER A 176 -14.98 -21.65 1.49
N VAL A 177 -15.03 -20.56 2.25
CA VAL A 177 -15.44 -20.55 3.66
C VAL A 177 -16.95 -20.67 3.83
N GLN A 178 -17.76 -20.17 2.89
CA GLN A 178 -19.21 -20.38 2.88
C GLN A 178 -19.56 -21.83 2.49
N ASP A 179 -18.86 -22.41 1.52
CA ASP A 179 -19.01 -23.82 1.15
C ASP A 179 -18.71 -24.73 2.35
N LYS A 180 -17.55 -24.55 3.00
CA LYS A 180 -17.16 -25.24 4.26
C LYS A 180 -18.11 -25.00 5.45
N LYS A 181 -19.02 -24.02 5.40
CA LYS A 181 -20.08 -23.82 6.42
C LYS A 181 -21.36 -24.58 6.11
N SER A 182 -21.59 -24.93 4.85
CA SER A 182 -22.76 -25.71 4.42
C SER A 182 -22.60 -27.20 4.69
N ASP A 183 -21.36 -27.69 4.81
CA ASP A 183 -21.04 -29.03 5.28
C ASP A 183 -21.29 -29.14 6.80
N GLU A 184 -22.33 -29.89 7.20
CA GLU A 184 -22.80 -30.06 8.59
C GLU A 184 -21.78 -30.68 9.59
N GLN A 185 -20.56 -30.98 9.16
CA GLN A 185 -19.49 -31.59 9.97
C GLN A 185 -18.38 -30.60 10.37
N SER A 186 -18.51 -29.32 9.99
CA SER A 186 -17.53 -28.27 10.25
C SER A 186 -17.55 -27.78 11.71
N ASN A 187 -16.89 -28.51 12.61
CA ASN A 187 -16.62 -28.10 14.00
C ASN A 187 -15.61 -26.92 14.12
N CYS A 188 -15.46 -26.10 13.08
CA CYS A 188 -14.55 -24.96 13.06
C CYS A 188 -15.13 -23.79 13.88
N ILE A 189 -14.72 -23.71 15.15
CA ILE A 189 -15.23 -22.77 16.17
C ILE A 189 -15.31 -21.31 15.70
N ASN A 190 -14.44 -20.88 14.78
CA ASN A 190 -14.48 -19.54 14.22
C ASN A 190 -14.24 -19.53 12.70
N MET A 191 -15.28 -19.13 11.95
CA MET A 191 -15.26 -18.92 10.50
C MET A 191 -15.79 -17.53 10.13
N ASN A 192 -15.63 -16.54 11.01
CA ASN A 192 -15.96 -15.15 10.72
C ASN A 192 -14.82 -14.48 9.91
N PRO A 193 -15.14 -13.56 8.98
CA PRO A 193 -14.12 -12.83 8.23
C PRO A 193 -13.33 -11.88 9.13
N TRP A 194 -12.11 -11.55 8.71
CA TRP A 194 -11.18 -10.75 9.49
C TRP A 194 -11.15 -9.27 9.09
N ALA A 195 -11.12 -8.39 10.08
CA ALA A 195 -10.87 -6.96 9.96
C ALA A 195 -9.50 -6.67 10.58
N VAL A 196 -8.49 -6.45 9.74
CA VAL A 196 -7.08 -6.39 10.17
C VAL A 196 -6.55 -4.96 10.09
N LEU A 197 -6.09 -4.44 11.22
CA LEU A 197 -5.35 -3.18 11.29
C LEU A 197 -3.84 -3.47 11.22
N VAL A 198 -3.17 -2.97 10.19
CA VAL A 198 -1.73 -3.17 9.97
C VAL A 198 -0.96 -1.91 10.40
N THR A 199 -0.20 -2.00 11.50
CA THR A 199 0.53 -0.87 12.10
C THR A 199 2.06 -1.05 12.06
N GLY A 200 2.80 0.04 12.29
CA GLY A 200 4.26 0.10 12.21
C GLY A 200 4.74 1.08 11.11
N VAL A 201 6.02 1.43 11.12
CA VAL A 201 6.55 2.51 10.27
C VAL A 201 6.63 2.15 8.77
N ASN A 202 6.99 3.13 7.93
CA ASN A 202 7.25 2.90 6.51
C ASN A 202 8.65 2.32 6.29
N GLY A 203 8.81 1.45 5.29
CA GLY A 203 10.11 0.84 4.92
C GLY A 203 10.39 -0.53 5.54
N ILE A 204 9.65 -0.94 6.59
CA ILE A 204 9.83 -2.23 7.29
C ILE A 204 9.14 -3.42 6.61
N ARG A 205 8.87 -3.32 5.30
CA ARG A 205 8.27 -4.40 4.47
C ARG A 205 6.89 -4.92 4.91
N LYS A 206 6.10 -4.19 5.72
CA LYS A 206 4.75 -4.61 6.21
C LYS A 206 3.88 -5.28 5.14
N THR A 207 3.68 -4.59 4.01
CA THR A 207 2.91 -5.07 2.84
C THR A 207 3.52 -6.32 2.23
N THR A 208 4.85 -6.40 2.12
CA THR A 208 5.55 -7.59 1.62
C THR A 208 5.35 -8.77 2.56
N SER A 209 5.41 -8.57 3.87
CA SER A 209 5.30 -9.62 4.90
C SER A 209 3.98 -10.40 4.80
N ILE A 210 2.85 -9.71 4.63
CA ILE A 210 1.53 -10.37 4.60
C ILE A 210 1.37 -11.32 3.40
N TYR A 211 2.10 -11.08 2.30
CA TYR A 211 2.11 -11.89 1.08
C TYR A 211 3.17 -13.00 1.08
N GLN A 212 3.90 -13.23 2.18
CA GLN A 212 4.90 -14.29 2.25
C GLN A 212 4.27 -15.66 2.61
N PRO A 213 4.69 -16.78 2.00
CA PRO A 213 4.12 -18.12 2.28
C PRO A 213 4.28 -18.62 3.73
N TRP A 214 5.09 -17.94 4.55
CA TRP A 214 5.22 -18.22 5.98
C TRP A 214 4.30 -17.34 6.87
N PHE A 215 3.58 -16.36 6.33
CA PHE A 215 2.93 -15.31 7.12
C PHE A 215 1.93 -15.85 8.15
N SER A 216 1.02 -16.75 7.76
CA SER A 216 0.08 -17.37 8.70
C SER A 216 0.76 -18.12 9.85
N LYS A 217 2.02 -18.58 9.69
CA LYS A 217 2.79 -19.25 10.76
C LYS A 217 3.34 -18.25 11.77
N VAL A 218 3.95 -17.16 11.28
CA VAL A 218 4.41 -16.05 12.13
C VAL A 218 3.23 -15.43 12.88
N LEU A 219 2.10 -15.23 12.19
CA LEU A 219 0.87 -14.76 12.83
C LEU A 219 0.39 -15.72 13.91
N LYS A 220 0.28 -17.03 13.62
CA LYS A 220 -0.10 -18.07 14.59
C LYS A 220 0.79 -18.09 15.84
N GLU A 221 2.11 -17.88 15.69
CA GLU A 221 3.05 -17.80 16.82
C GLU A 221 2.93 -16.49 17.63
N ALA A 222 2.57 -15.37 16.99
CA ALA A 222 2.44 -14.05 17.63
C ALA A 222 1.05 -13.75 18.21
N LEU A 223 0.04 -14.60 17.94
CA LEU A 223 -1.36 -14.28 18.18
C LEU A 223 -1.76 -14.39 19.66
N ILE A 224 -2.21 -13.26 20.21
CA ILE A 224 -2.87 -13.13 21.50
C ILE A 224 -4.39 -13.03 21.24
N ALA A 225 -5.18 -13.84 21.94
CA ALA A 225 -6.64 -13.78 21.87
C ALA A 225 -7.21 -12.74 22.87
N PRO A 226 -8.37 -12.11 22.58
CA PRO A 226 -9.01 -11.19 23.50
C PRO A 226 -9.49 -11.89 24.77
N THR A 227 -9.28 -11.25 25.92
CA THR A 227 -9.63 -11.81 27.25
C THR A 227 -11.10 -11.62 27.63
N THR A 228 -11.86 -10.81 26.89
CA THR A 228 -13.22 -10.37 27.26
C THR A 228 -14.34 -11.02 26.45
N ILE A 229 -14.08 -12.15 25.77
CA ILE A 229 -15.07 -12.87 24.95
C ILE A 229 -15.00 -14.36 25.28
N ASP A 230 -16.02 -14.88 25.99
CA ASP A 230 -16.10 -16.30 26.40
C ASP A 230 -16.13 -17.30 25.21
N ALA A 231 -16.39 -16.80 24.01
CA ALA A 231 -16.43 -17.54 22.75
C ALA A 231 -15.25 -17.22 21.80
N ALA A 232 -14.20 -16.54 22.26
CA ALA A 232 -12.99 -16.35 21.44
C ALA A 232 -12.25 -17.68 21.29
N ALA A 233 -12.04 -18.10 20.03
CA ALA A 233 -11.19 -19.24 19.73
C ALA A 233 -9.76 -18.97 20.23
N THR A 234 -9.18 -19.91 20.97
CA THR A 234 -7.79 -19.80 21.39
C THR A 234 -6.88 -19.76 20.17
N PRO A 235 -5.68 -19.14 20.26
CA PRO A 235 -4.75 -19.08 19.13
C PRO A 235 -4.44 -20.46 18.53
N SER A 236 -4.44 -21.51 19.37
CA SER A 236 -4.31 -22.92 19.00
C SER A 236 -5.39 -23.43 18.05
N GLU A 237 -6.65 -23.04 18.19
CA GLU A 237 -7.80 -23.64 17.49
C GLU A 237 -8.00 -23.11 16.07
N ILE A 238 -7.53 -21.90 15.77
CA ILE A 238 -7.75 -21.25 14.46
C ILE A 238 -6.86 -21.90 13.38
N PRO A 239 -7.42 -22.50 12.29
CA PRO A 239 -6.62 -23.11 11.23
C PRO A 239 -5.72 -22.10 10.47
N LEU A 240 -4.58 -22.55 9.95
CA LEU A 240 -3.62 -21.67 9.26
C LEU A 240 -4.15 -21.07 7.95
N ASP A 241 -5.08 -21.75 7.27
CA ASP A 241 -5.79 -21.28 6.08
C ASP A 241 -6.94 -20.31 6.41
N MET A 242 -7.38 -20.28 7.67
CA MET A 242 -8.40 -19.37 8.20
C MET A 242 -7.81 -18.12 8.87
N LEU A 243 -6.49 -18.03 9.05
CA LEU A 243 -5.82 -16.81 9.47
C LEU A 243 -5.65 -15.84 8.29
N PRO A 244 -5.83 -14.52 8.49
CA PRO A 244 -5.78 -13.55 7.41
C PRO A 244 -4.34 -13.33 6.95
N ASN A 245 -4.12 -13.46 5.65
CA ASN A 245 -2.87 -13.21 4.95
C ASN A 245 -3.16 -12.51 3.60
N GLY A 246 -2.12 -12.13 2.87
CA GLY A 246 -2.28 -11.43 1.60
C GLY A 246 -2.98 -12.27 0.52
N ASP A 247 -2.91 -13.60 0.56
CA ASP A 247 -3.54 -14.47 -0.45
C ASP A 247 -5.05 -14.62 -0.24
N ASN A 248 -5.55 -14.44 0.99
CA ASN A 248 -6.96 -14.65 1.36
C ASN A 248 -7.69 -13.39 1.85
N SER A 249 -7.07 -12.21 1.74
CA SER A 249 -7.61 -10.93 2.26
C SER A 249 -7.44 -9.78 1.28
N PHE A 250 -8.41 -8.87 1.26
CA PHE A 250 -8.35 -7.63 0.47
C PHE A 250 -7.58 -6.54 1.21
N PHE A 251 -6.54 -5.96 0.60
CA PHE A 251 -5.76 -4.88 1.20
C PHE A 251 -6.20 -3.49 0.73
N ARG A 252 -6.86 -2.73 1.60
CA ARG A 252 -7.27 -1.33 1.37
C ARG A 252 -6.07 -0.38 1.54
N GLN A 253 -5.23 -0.26 0.51
CA GLN A 253 -4.04 0.60 0.49
C GLN A 253 -4.36 2.06 0.13
N LEU A 254 -4.10 2.99 1.06
CA LEU A 254 -4.45 4.42 0.94
C LEU A 254 -3.84 5.11 -0.29
N ASP A 255 -2.56 4.84 -0.55
CA ASP A 255 -1.79 5.44 -1.63
C ASP A 255 -2.25 4.97 -3.02
N HIS A 256 -2.76 3.74 -3.14
CA HIS A 256 -3.36 3.25 -4.38
C HIS A 256 -4.65 4.03 -4.72
N MET A 257 -5.48 4.38 -3.73
CA MET A 257 -6.66 5.22 -3.95
C MET A 257 -6.28 6.67 -4.28
N ILE A 258 -5.34 7.27 -3.55
CA ILE A 258 -4.91 8.66 -3.78
C ILE A 258 -4.31 8.84 -5.18
N THR A 259 -3.46 7.91 -5.61
CA THR A 259 -2.87 7.94 -6.96
C THR A 259 -3.90 7.72 -8.06
N THR A 260 -4.85 6.79 -7.85
CA THR A 260 -5.95 6.54 -8.79
C THR A 260 -6.84 7.78 -8.95
N LEU A 261 -7.25 8.41 -7.84
CA LEU A 261 -8.17 9.56 -7.83
C LEU A 261 -7.53 10.89 -8.23
N CYS A 262 -6.21 11.01 -8.18
CA CYS A 262 -5.48 12.27 -8.39
C CYS A 262 -4.33 12.12 -9.41
N ASN A 263 -4.48 11.25 -10.41
CA ASN A 263 -3.40 10.95 -11.36
C ASN A 263 -2.92 12.16 -12.19
N GLU A 264 -3.74 13.19 -12.40
CA GLU A 264 -3.30 14.46 -13.00
C GLU A 264 -2.31 15.24 -12.08
N ASP A 265 -2.51 15.18 -10.76
CA ASP A 265 -1.60 15.79 -9.78
C ASP A 265 -0.31 14.98 -9.60
N PHE A 266 -0.37 13.65 -9.73
CA PHE A 266 0.85 12.82 -9.81
C PHE A 266 1.61 13.05 -11.11
N SER A 267 0.92 13.16 -12.25
CA SER A 267 1.52 13.59 -13.53
C SER A 267 2.23 14.94 -13.38
N THR A 268 1.61 15.89 -12.70
CA THR A 268 2.19 17.22 -12.38
C THR A 268 3.42 17.11 -11.45
N LEU A 269 3.34 16.33 -10.37
CA LEU A 269 4.45 16.06 -9.45
C LEU A 269 5.66 15.44 -10.17
N TYR A 270 5.42 14.43 -11.01
CA TYR A 270 6.46 13.81 -11.83
C TYR A 270 7.04 14.80 -12.84
N ALA A 271 6.22 15.61 -13.51
CA ALA A 271 6.70 16.55 -14.53
C ALA A 271 7.61 17.64 -13.93
N LEU A 272 7.20 18.23 -12.79
CA LEU A 272 8.01 19.19 -12.04
C LEU A 272 9.32 18.56 -11.51
N THR A 273 9.30 17.26 -11.20
CA THR A 273 10.51 16.53 -10.78
C THR A 273 11.43 16.26 -11.97
N CYS A 274 10.91 15.82 -13.11
CA CYS A 274 11.67 15.55 -14.32
C CYS A 274 12.42 16.79 -14.82
N ALA A 275 11.81 17.97 -14.70
CA ALA A 275 12.44 19.26 -15.00
C ALA A 275 13.65 19.60 -14.09
N GLN A 276 13.87 18.85 -13.00
CA GLN A 276 14.96 19.01 -12.03
C GLN A 276 15.88 17.77 -11.94
N LEU A 277 15.63 16.70 -12.73
CA LEU A 277 16.42 15.46 -12.71
C LEU A 277 17.72 15.60 -13.52
N GLU A 278 18.69 16.34 -12.96
CA GLU A 278 20.03 16.52 -13.55
C GLU A 278 21.02 15.39 -13.21
N ASN A 279 20.79 14.64 -12.13
CA ASN A 279 21.74 13.67 -11.55
C ASN A 279 21.06 12.35 -11.15
N ASP A 280 21.79 11.23 -11.29
CA ASP A 280 21.45 9.93 -10.70
C ASP A 280 22.59 9.51 -9.73
N PRO A 281 22.32 9.36 -8.42
CA PRO A 281 21.05 9.58 -7.74
C PRO A 281 20.66 11.08 -7.65
N PRO A 282 19.35 11.41 -7.53
CA PRO A 282 18.88 12.77 -7.32
C PRO A 282 19.43 13.40 -6.02
N PRO A 283 19.62 14.74 -5.99
CA PRO A 283 20.07 15.44 -4.78
C PRO A 283 18.99 15.38 -3.68
N LYS A 284 19.42 15.28 -2.40
CA LYS A 284 18.53 15.17 -1.24
C LYS A 284 17.47 16.28 -1.15
N GLU A 285 17.81 17.49 -1.61
CA GLU A 285 16.86 18.62 -1.65
C GLU A 285 15.68 18.34 -2.58
N LEU A 286 15.92 17.75 -3.76
CA LEU A 286 14.86 17.38 -4.70
C LEU A 286 14.00 16.22 -4.15
N ILE A 287 14.63 15.25 -3.49
CA ILE A 287 13.90 14.15 -2.80
C ILE A 287 13.00 14.71 -1.68
N SER A 288 13.46 15.71 -0.93
CA SER A 288 12.64 16.39 0.10
C SER A 288 11.52 17.21 -0.52
N LYS A 289 11.77 17.99 -1.57
CA LYS A 289 10.73 18.74 -2.30
C LYS A 289 9.66 17.80 -2.90
N TYR A 290 10.07 16.64 -3.43
CA TYR A 290 9.18 15.57 -3.88
C TYR A 290 8.32 15.00 -2.73
N SER A 291 8.95 14.60 -1.63
CA SER A 291 8.30 14.13 -0.38
C SER A 291 7.24 15.12 0.10
N ASN A 292 7.59 16.41 0.14
CA ASN A 292 6.71 17.48 0.60
C ASN A 292 5.50 17.69 -0.32
N LEU A 293 5.68 17.86 -1.64
CA LEU A 293 4.55 18.03 -2.57
C LEU A 293 3.63 16.79 -2.58
N LYS A 294 4.22 15.58 -2.52
CA LYS A 294 3.46 14.34 -2.38
C LYS A 294 2.65 14.32 -1.07
N ALA A 295 3.22 14.77 0.05
CA ALA A 295 2.50 14.92 1.33
C ALA A 295 1.37 15.95 1.27
N SER A 296 1.53 17.03 0.51
CA SER A 296 0.49 18.04 0.27
C SER A 296 -0.67 17.47 -0.55
N ILE A 297 -0.40 16.73 -1.63
CA ILE A 297 -1.40 16.01 -2.43
C ILE A 297 -2.17 15.01 -1.55
N PHE A 298 -1.45 14.17 -0.77
CA PHE A 298 -2.05 13.21 0.15
C PHE A 298 -2.94 13.87 1.22
N SER A 299 -2.57 15.07 1.67
CA SER A 299 -3.32 15.84 2.66
C SER A 299 -4.54 16.55 2.05
N ARG A 300 -4.40 17.13 0.84
CA ARG A 300 -5.46 17.86 0.14
C ARG A 300 -6.63 16.96 -0.25
N TYR A 301 -6.33 15.75 -0.73
CA TYR A 301 -7.33 14.81 -1.24
C TYR A 301 -7.64 13.65 -0.28
N ARG A 302 -7.22 13.75 0.99
CA ARG A 302 -7.36 12.69 1.99
C ARG A 302 -8.80 12.20 2.17
N THR A 303 -9.78 13.10 2.04
CA THR A 303 -11.21 12.81 2.17
C THR A 303 -11.75 12.06 0.96
N LEU A 304 -11.32 12.36 -0.26
CA LEU A 304 -11.71 11.62 -1.47
C LEU A 304 -11.35 10.14 -1.37
N SER A 305 -10.13 9.85 -0.92
CA SER A 305 -9.65 8.48 -0.73
C SER A 305 -10.19 7.77 0.52
N GLU A 306 -10.85 8.51 1.41
CA GLU A 306 -11.62 7.91 2.52
C GLU A 306 -13.06 7.61 2.11
N LEU A 307 -13.67 8.44 1.25
CA LEU A 307 -14.96 8.13 0.61
C LEU A 307 -14.85 6.85 -0.24
N LEU A 308 -13.78 6.71 -1.05
CA LEU A 308 -13.49 5.50 -1.80
C LEU A 308 -13.10 4.33 -0.87
N GLY A 309 -12.36 4.61 0.20
CA GLY A 309 -12.01 3.62 1.21
C GLY A 309 -13.22 2.97 1.87
N VAL A 310 -14.15 3.78 2.37
CA VAL A 310 -15.38 3.28 2.99
C VAL A 310 -16.30 2.58 1.97
N LEU A 311 -16.28 2.99 0.70
CA LEU A 311 -17.02 2.32 -0.39
C LEU A 311 -16.47 0.90 -0.62
N LEU A 312 -15.14 0.76 -0.71
CA LEU A 312 -14.47 -0.53 -0.87
C LEU A 312 -14.71 -1.45 0.35
N LEU A 313 -14.66 -0.91 1.57
CA LEU A 313 -14.92 -1.69 2.79
C LEU A 313 -16.41 -2.08 2.93
N LYS A 314 -17.35 -1.20 2.55
CA LYS A 314 -18.78 -1.57 2.47
C LYS A 314 -19.01 -2.71 1.47
N GLY A 315 -18.42 -2.63 0.29
CA GLY A 315 -18.44 -3.74 -0.68
C GLY A 315 -17.83 -5.03 -0.11
N ALA A 316 -16.72 -4.93 0.63
CA ALA A 316 -16.09 -6.08 1.29
C ALA A 316 -17.03 -6.76 2.31
N HIS A 317 -17.88 -5.97 3.00
CA HIS A 317 -18.91 -6.52 3.88
C HIS A 317 -20.01 -7.28 3.12
N GLU A 318 -20.42 -6.80 1.94
CA GLU A 318 -21.47 -7.46 1.13
C GLU A 318 -21.05 -8.88 0.71
N VAL A 319 -19.77 -9.08 0.37
CA VAL A 319 -19.20 -10.39 -0.03
C VAL A 319 -18.54 -11.17 1.12
N ASN A 320 -18.55 -10.65 2.35
CA ASN A 320 -17.98 -11.27 3.56
C ASN A 320 -16.48 -11.62 3.46
N ILE A 321 -15.68 -10.79 2.77
CA ILE A 321 -14.24 -11.03 2.62
C ILE A 321 -13.45 -10.53 3.83
N ASN A 322 -12.29 -11.14 4.08
CA ASN A 322 -11.27 -10.59 4.98
C ASN A 322 -10.76 -9.27 4.38
N ALA A 323 -10.55 -8.25 5.22
CA ALA A 323 -10.05 -6.94 4.79
C ALA A 323 -8.92 -6.45 5.71
N MET A 324 -7.90 -5.84 5.10
CA MET A 324 -6.76 -5.24 5.79
C MET A 324 -6.70 -3.72 5.53
N CYS A 325 -6.34 -2.95 6.55
CA CYS A 325 -6.16 -1.50 6.50
C CYS A 325 -4.79 -1.11 7.05
N GLU A 326 -3.92 -0.49 6.22
CA GLU A 326 -2.61 -0.01 6.69
C GLU A 326 -2.69 1.38 7.31
N THR A 327 -1.97 1.56 8.42
CA THR A 327 -1.80 2.84 9.11
C THR A 327 -0.39 2.92 9.70
N SER A 328 0.04 4.14 10.04
CA SER A 328 1.33 4.38 10.69
C SER A 328 1.33 4.13 12.20
N GLY A 329 0.21 3.68 12.79
CA GLY A 329 0.09 3.32 14.21
C GLY A 329 -0.08 4.48 15.22
N ARG A 330 0.04 5.73 14.77
CA ARG A 330 0.26 6.92 15.63
C ARG A 330 -0.95 7.45 16.41
N ASP A 331 -2.16 7.03 16.08
CA ASP A 331 -3.40 7.68 16.51
C ASP A 331 -4.47 6.64 16.86
N VAL A 332 -4.91 6.60 18.11
CA VAL A 332 -5.93 5.67 18.62
C VAL A 332 -7.25 5.70 17.83
N ALA A 333 -7.55 6.81 17.15
CA ALA A 333 -8.70 6.93 16.25
C ALA A 333 -8.73 5.85 15.15
N MET A 334 -7.60 5.25 14.78
CA MET A 334 -7.55 4.15 13.80
C MET A 334 -8.24 2.86 14.28
N PHE A 335 -8.32 2.61 15.59
CA PHE A 335 -9.09 1.50 16.16
C PHE A 335 -10.59 1.80 16.14
N HIS A 336 -10.98 3.00 16.60
CA HIS A 336 -12.36 3.47 16.55
C HIS A 336 -12.91 3.56 15.11
N TYR A 337 -12.05 3.78 14.11
CA TYR A 337 -12.41 3.68 12.69
C TYR A 337 -12.79 2.25 12.29
N VAL A 338 -12.03 1.25 12.73
CA VAL A 338 -12.35 -0.17 12.46
C VAL A 338 -13.63 -0.58 13.20
N GLU A 339 -13.82 -0.15 14.46
CA GLU A 339 -15.09 -0.31 15.19
C GLU A 339 -16.29 0.31 14.46
N HIS A 340 -16.11 1.50 13.90
CA HIS A 340 -17.17 2.22 13.20
C HIS A 340 -17.53 1.57 11.86
N VAL A 341 -16.53 1.06 11.13
CA VAL A 341 -16.73 0.50 9.79
C VAL A 341 -17.16 -0.97 9.84
N PHE A 342 -16.49 -1.82 10.62
CA PHE A 342 -16.68 -3.27 10.56
C PHE A 342 -17.73 -3.77 11.55
N PRO A 343 -18.80 -4.46 11.09
CA PRO A 343 -19.86 -4.94 11.98
C PRO A 343 -19.38 -6.08 12.90
N PRO A 344 -20.01 -6.30 14.09
CA PRO A 344 -19.57 -7.27 15.12
C PRO A 344 -19.42 -8.74 14.70
N ARG A 345 -19.83 -9.09 13.48
CA ARG A 345 -19.62 -10.40 12.85
C ARG A 345 -18.20 -10.59 12.26
N TYR A 346 -17.33 -9.59 12.36
CA TYR A 346 -15.93 -9.64 11.94
C TYR A 346 -15.00 -9.95 13.12
N ASN A 347 -14.03 -10.83 12.91
CA ASN A 347 -12.90 -11.00 13.82
C ASN A 347 -11.95 -9.81 13.67
N LYS A 348 -11.73 -9.04 14.74
CA LYS A 348 -10.84 -7.87 14.69
C LYS A 348 -9.43 -8.25 15.11
N LEU A 349 -8.42 -7.81 14.36
CA LEU A 349 -7.02 -8.17 14.56
C LEU A 349 -6.12 -6.94 14.42
N ALA A 350 -5.31 -6.66 15.44
CA ALA A 350 -4.29 -5.63 15.41
C ALA A 350 -2.91 -6.25 15.18
N LEU A 351 -2.23 -5.85 14.11
CA LEU A 351 -0.86 -6.23 13.80
C LEU A 351 0.09 -5.07 14.07
N HIS A 352 1.20 -5.34 14.75
CA HIS A 352 2.25 -4.36 15.00
C HIS A 352 3.61 -4.88 14.52
N PHE A 353 4.16 -4.21 13.51
CA PHE A 353 5.48 -4.51 12.96
C PHE A 353 6.52 -3.55 13.57
N THR A 354 7.49 -4.10 14.29
CA THR A 354 8.66 -3.38 14.80
C THR A 354 9.89 -3.65 13.92
N ILE A 355 10.97 -2.90 14.11
CA ILE A 355 12.26 -3.14 13.45
C ILE A 355 13.41 -2.97 14.44
N ASN A 356 14.43 -3.83 14.33
CA ASN A 356 15.64 -3.79 15.16
C ASN A 356 16.49 -2.52 14.99
N ASP A 357 16.56 -1.97 13.76
CA ASP A 357 17.21 -0.69 13.45
C ASP A 357 16.41 0.11 12.42
N LEU A 358 15.95 1.29 12.83
CA LEU A 358 15.21 2.23 12.01
C LEU A 358 16.03 2.79 10.83
N SER A 359 17.38 2.76 10.89
CA SER A 359 18.23 3.22 9.79
C SER A 359 18.00 2.43 8.49
N HIS A 360 17.69 1.14 8.61
CA HIS A 360 17.33 0.28 7.49
C HIS A 360 15.97 0.63 6.89
N ALA A 361 14.98 1.00 7.72
CA ALA A 361 13.69 1.50 7.25
C ALA A 361 13.84 2.85 6.52
N LYS A 362 14.61 3.78 7.10
CA LYS A 362 14.94 5.08 6.50
C LYS A 362 15.56 4.91 5.11
N LYS A 363 16.63 4.13 5.00
CA LYS A 363 17.27 3.79 3.73
C LYS A 363 16.30 3.16 2.72
N SER A 364 15.43 2.24 3.16
CA SER A 364 14.43 1.60 2.30
C SER A 364 13.33 2.56 1.83
N VAL A 365 13.07 3.67 2.53
CA VAL A 365 12.17 4.74 2.07
C VAL A 365 12.87 5.64 1.06
N ASP A 366 14.10 6.08 1.34
CA ASP A 366 14.89 6.95 0.43
C ASP A 366 15.13 6.30 -0.94
N GLU A 367 15.64 5.06 -0.96
CA GLU A 367 15.90 4.33 -2.21
C GLU A 367 14.62 4.09 -3.03
N ARG A 368 13.48 3.93 -2.34
CA ARG A 368 12.18 3.72 -2.98
C ARG A 368 11.62 5.01 -3.54
N MET A 369 11.82 6.15 -2.85
CA MET A 369 11.44 7.47 -3.35
C MET A 369 12.22 7.81 -4.63
N VAL A 370 13.53 7.53 -4.67
CA VAL A 370 14.35 7.70 -5.88
C VAL A 370 13.86 6.82 -7.03
N ARG A 371 13.50 5.55 -6.78
CA ARG A 371 12.91 4.69 -7.82
C ARG A 371 11.56 5.23 -8.32
N GLU A 372 10.69 5.68 -7.42
CA GLU A 372 9.40 6.28 -7.75
C GLU A 372 9.54 7.54 -8.64
N MET A 373 10.53 8.40 -8.36
CA MET A 373 10.83 9.58 -9.19
C MET A 373 11.26 9.20 -10.62
N MET A 374 12.04 8.12 -10.78
CA MET A 374 12.47 7.62 -12.10
C MET A 374 11.36 6.90 -12.86
N LEU A 375 10.57 6.06 -12.19
CA LEU A 375 9.37 5.43 -12.77
C LEU A 375 8.33 6.49 -13.19
N GLY A 376 8.21 7.59 -12.42
CA GLY A 376 7.37 8.74 -12.79
C GLY A 376 7.77 9.38 -14.12
N LYS A 377 9.07 9.47 -14.40
CA LYS A 377 9.60 9.94 -15.69
C LYS A 377 9.23 8.98 -16.83
N GLU A 378 9.52 7.69 -16.67
CA GLU A 378 9.23 6.65 -17.65
C GLU A 378 7.73 6.57 -17.97
N ALA A 379 6.87 6.75 -16.96
CA ALA A 379 5.42 6.83 -17.12
C ALA A 379 4.97 8.04 -17.95
N LEU A 380 5.50 9.24 -17.69
CA LEU A 380 5.21 10.44 -18.49
C LEU A 380 5.66 10.28 -19.95
N GLU A 381 6.81 9.66 -20.18
CA GLU A 381 7.31 9.37 -21.54
C GLU A 381 6.44 8.32 -22.27
N SER A 382 5.76 7.43 -21.54
CA SER A 382 4.84 6.43 -22.10
C SER A 382 3.47 6.98 -22.51
N GLY A 383 2.97 8.01 -21.84
CA GLY A 383 1.61 8.54 -22.01
C GLY A 383 0.48 7.63 -21.49
N ASP A 384 0.78 6.51 -20.82
CA ASP A 384 -0.22 5.65 -20.16
C ASP A 384 -0.43 6.09 -18.70
N VAL A 385 -1.65 6.58 -18.40
CA VAL A 385 -2.09 6.95 -17.05
C VAL A 385 -1.92 5.81 -16.04
N VAL A 386 -2.02 4.55 -16.47
CA VAL A 386 -1.86 3.44 -15.54
C VAL A 386 -0.40 3.27 -15.13
N GLN A 387 0.57 3.62 -15.99
CA GLN A 387 1.97 3.74 -15.55
C GLN A 387 2.10 4.87 -14.53
N VAL A 388 1.48 6.04 -14.74
CA VAL A 388 1.50 7.17 -13.78
C VAL A 388 0.94 6.74 -12.41
N ILE A 389 -0.15 5.96 -12.39
CA ILE A 389 -0.74 5.42 -11.15
C ILE A 389 0.19 4.38 -10.50
N TYR A 390 0.81 3.48 -11.27
CA TYR A 390 1.69 2.42 -10.76
C TYR A 390 3.08 2.91 -10.33
N SER A 391 3.57 4.02 -10.88
CA SER A 391 4.88 4.59 -10.53
C SER A 391 5.00 4.93 -9.04
N ASN A 392 3.90 5.28 -8.36
CA ASN A 392 3.87 5.45 -6.91
C ASN A 392 4.21 4.14 -6.17
N GLN A 393 5.17 4.20 -5.25
CA GLN A 393 5.71 3.06 -4.51
C GLN A 393 5.34 3.06 -3.02
N GLY A 394 4.44 3.93 -2.57
CA GLY A 394 3.99 3.94 -1.17
C GLY A 394 3.36 5.26 -0.74
N GLY A 395 3.22 5.43 0.58
CA GLY A 395 2.79 6.68 1.20
C GLY A 395 3.70 7.89 0.93
N PRO A 396 3.33 9.07 1.45
CA PRO A 396 3.96 10.34 1.07
C PRO A 396 5.28 10.62 1.80
N TYR A 397 5.42 10.08 3.01
CA TYR A 397 6.47 10.48 3.94
C TYR A 397 7.85 9.93 3.59
N GLY A 398 8.84 10.82 3.54
CA GLY A 398 10.26 10.49 3.48
C GLY A 398 10.81 9.91 4.79
N SER A 399 12.12 9.66 4.81
CA SER A 399 12.81 9.04 5.94
C SER A 399 12.93 9.94 7.16
N GLU A 400 12.84 11.26 6.97
CA GLU A 400 13.02 12.30 7.98
C GLU A 400 12.02 12.22 9.15
N VAL A 401 10.77 11.83 8.90
CA VAL A 401 9.73 11.77 9.95
C VAL A 401 9.69 10.44 10.72
N LEU A 402 10.41 9.40 10.28
CA LEU A 402 10.17 8.03 10.76
C LEU A 402 10.44 7.82 12.25
N GLU A 403 11.31 8.61 12.87
CA GLU A 403 11.57 8.54 14.32
C GLU A 403 10.35 8.96 15.14
N GLY A 404 9.72 10.08 14.80
CA GLY A 404 8.48 10.52 15.44
C GLY A 404 7.30 9.60 15.11
N VAL A 405 7.27 9.02 13.91
CA VAL A 405 6.27 8.01 13.53
C VAL A 405 6.43 6.74 14.35
N GLN A 406 7.67 6.27 14.58
CA GLN A 406 7.93 5.13 15.46
C GLN A 406 7.51 5.46 16.90
N ALA A 407 8.03 6.55 17.48
CA ALA A 407 7.77 6.90 18.87
C ALA A 407 6.26 7.01 19.17
N ASP A 408 5.47 7.65 18.29
CA ASP A 408 4.01 7.70 18.44
C ASP A 408 3.34 6.32 18.30
N SER A 409 3.81 5.47 17.38
CA SER A 409 3.24 4.13 17.15
C SER A 409 3.53 3.18 18.30
N ASP A 410 4.77 3.12 18.75
CA ASP A 410 5.23 2.27 19.84
C ASP A 410 4.56 2.71 21.15
N ARG A 411 4.36 4.03 21.34
CA ARG A 411 3.61 4.59 22.45
C ARG A 411 2.14 4.17 22.43
N VAL A 412 1.43 4.33 21.30
CA VAL A 412 0.02 3.87 21.19
C VAL A 412 -0.09 2.36 21.40
N TRP A 413 0.82 1.57 20.83
CA TRP A 413 0.81 0.11 21.01
C TRP A 413 0.97 -0.29 22.48
N ASN A 414 2.01 0.21 23.15
CA ASN A 414 2.36 -0.23 24.51
C ASN A 414 1.47 0.42 25.60
N GLU A 415 1.11 1.70 25.48
CA GLU A 415 0.35 2.43 26.52
C GLU A 415 -1.17 2.28 26.40
N ILE A 416 -1.69 1.86 25.24
CA ILE A 416 -3.14 1.81 24.98
C ILE A 416 -3.61 0.42 24.54
N VAL A 417 -2.93 -0.21 23.58
CA VAL A 417 -3.41 -1.46 22.96
C VAL A 417 -2.99 -2.70 23.77
N MET A 418 -1.77 -2.68 24.29
CA MET A 418 -1.19 -3.77 25.09
C MET A 418 -1.28 -3.53 26.61
N ALA A 419 -1.81 -2.39 27.03
CA ALA A 419 -1.97 -2.07 28.45
C ALA A 419 -3.02 -2.98 29.11
N ASP A 420 -2.63 -3.67 30.19
CA ASP A 420 -3.51 -4.53 31.00
C ASP A 420 -4.41 -3.70 31.93
N ASN A 421 -5.21 -2.84 31.31
CA ASN A 421 -6.16 -1.98 31.98
C ASN A 421 -7.47 -2.75 32.12
N ASN A 422 -7.93 -2.95 33.35
CA ASN A 422 -9.25 -3.54 33.67
C ASN A 422 -10.42 -2.56 33.36
N ASP A 423 -10.23 -1.67 32.38
CA ASP A 423 -11.22 -0.72 31.91
C ASP A 423 -12.13 -1.40 30.89
N ALA A 424 -13.43 -1.40 31.17
CA ALA A 424 -14.43 -1.99 30.30
C ALA A 424 -14.57 -1.24 28.96
N ASP A 425 -14.10 0.00 28.86
CA ASP A 425 -14.16 0.80 27.62
C ASP A 425 -12.78 0.88 26.91
N ALA A 426 -11.81 0.04 27.31
CA ALA A 426 -10.49 -0.04 26.70
C ALA A 426 -10.53 -0.39 25.20
N VAL A 427 -9.82 0.42 24.40
CA VAL A 427 -9.80 0.33 22.94
C VAL A 427 -9.11 -0.94 22.47
N GLY A 428 -9.82 -1.76 21.68
CA GLY A 428 -9.28 -3.00 21.14
C GLY A 428 -9.14 -4.13 22.16
N LYS A 429 -9.85 -4.08 23.29
CA LYS A 429 -9.91 -5.18 24.29
C LYS A 429 -10.45 -6.50 23.71
N ASP A 430 -11.39 -6.38 22.76
CA ASP A 430 -12.14 -7.46 22.12
C ASP A 430 -11.46 -7.97 20.83
N TRP A 431 -10.25 -7.47 20.55
CA TRP A 431 -9.47 -7.81 19.36
C TRP A 431 -8.40 -8.84 19.66
N TYR A 432 -8.08 -9.66 18.66
CA TYR A 432 -6.81 -10.38 18.62
C TYR A 432 -5.66 -9.40 18.39
N LYS A 433 -4.48 -9.68 18.95
CA LYS A 433 -3.30 -8.81 18.89
C LYS A 433 -2.08 -9.65 18.49
N ALA A 434 -1.20 -9.13 17.65
CA ALA A 434 0.05 -9.80 17.30
C ALA A 434 1.17 -8.81 17.01
N THR A 435 2.35 -9.05 17.60
CA THR A 435 3.56 -8.25 17.35
C THR A 435 4.59 -9.07 16.56
N MET A 436 5.20 -8.46 15.55
CA MET A 436 6.20 -9.10 14.69
C MET A 436 7.45 -8.22 14.59
N GLN A 437 8.61 -8.81 14.88
CA GLN A 437 9.89 -8.11 14.81
C GLN A 437 10.56 -8.35 13.46
N ILE A 438 10.83 -7.26 12.74
CA ILE A 438 11.69 -7.27 11.55
C ILE A 438 13.16 -7.16 11.99
N ASN A 439 13.96 -8.16 11.63
CA ASN A 439 15.41 -8.12 11.77
C ASN A 439 16.00 -7.68 10.42
N ALA A 440 16.24 -6.37 10.30
CA ALA A 440 16.90 -5.79 9.15
C ALA A 440 18.43 -5.79 9.32
N HIS A 441 19.12 -5.90 8.19
CA HIS A 441 20.57 -6.02 8.11
C HIS A 441 21.12 -5.33 6.85
N SER A 442 22.42 -5.05 6.84
CA SER A 442 23.16 -4.45 5.71
C SER A 442 23.86 -5.47 4.80
N ASP A 443 24.14 -6.66 5.33
CA ASP A 443 25.07 -7.67 4.79
C ASP A 443 24.39 -9.02 4.47
N LYS A 444 23.25 -9.31 5.10
CA LYS A 444 22.41 -10.50 4.85
C LYS A 444 20.95 -10.14 4.56
N HIS A 445 20.18 -11.12 4.10
CA HIS A 445 18.73 -10.98 3.94
C HIS A 445 18.07 -10.59 5.27
N TRP A 446 17.04 -9.74 5.18
CA TRP A 446 16.20 -9.43 6.34
C TRP A 446 15.38 -10.67 6.72
N THR A 447 15.06 -10.78 8.00
CA THR A 447 14.21 -11.84 8.54
C THR A 447 13.09 -11.25 9.39
N ILE A 448 12.14 -12.09 9.77
CA ILE A 448 11.05 -11.77 10.68
C ILE A 448 10.96 -12.84 11.77
N GLN A 449 10.52 -12.44 12.96
CA GLN A 449 10.12 -13.34 14.04
C GLN A 449 8.80 -12.88 14.65
N ALA A 450 8.00 -13.83 15.10
CA ALA A 450 6.89 -13.56 16.00
C ALA A 450 7.44 -13.07 17.36
N VAL A 451 6.84 -12.04 17.95
CA VAL A 451 6.96 -11.81 19.39
C VAL A 451 5.79 -12.54 20.04
N ARG A 452 6.09 -13.61 20.78
CA ARG A 452 5.10 -14.51 21.37
C ARG A 452 4.43 -13.86 22.60
N PRO A 453 3.29 -14.41 23.07
CA PRO A 453 2.59 -13.89 24.26
C PRO A 453 3.44 -13.86 25.56
N ASP A 454 4.51 -14.65 25.64
CA ASP A 454 5.48 -14.66 26.75
C ASP A 454 6.66 -13.70 26.56
N GLY A 455 6.65 -12.89 25.49
CA GLY A 455 7.73 -11.98 25.10
C GLY A 455 8.93 -12.67 24.43
N SER A 456 8.91 -14.00 24.25
CA SER A 456 9.97 -14.72 23.55
C SER A 456 9.86 -14.56 22.02
N LEU A 457 10.98 -14.71 21.31
CA LEU A 457 10.98 -14.69 19.85
C LEU A 457 10.65 -16.07 19.27
N GLY A 458 9.77 -16.08 18.28
CA GLY A 458 9.37 -17.27 17.52
C GLY A 458 10.39 -17.73 16.50
N ALA A 459 9.97 -18.66 15.63
CA ALA A 459 10.82 -19.11 14.53
C ALA A 459 11.21 -17.94 13.60
N GLU A 460 12.46 -17.97 13.12
CA GLU A 460 12.97 -17.00 12.17
C GLU A 460 12.62 -17.41 10.74
N TYR A 461 12.05 -16.47 9.98
CA TYR A 461 11.73 -16.66 8.56
C TYR A 461 12.40 -15.56 7.73
N ALA A 462 13.12 -15.93 6.68
CA ALA A 462 13.71 -14.98 5.75
C ALA A 462 12.66 -14.45 4.75
N PHE A 463 12.79 -13.19 4.34
CA PHE A 463 12.03 -12.69 3.18
C PHE A 463 12.51 -13.38 1.90
N GLY A 464 11.59 -14.04 1.21
CA GLY A 464 11.81 -14.50 -0.17
C GLY A 464 11.59 -13.37 -1.18
N GLU A 465 11.46 -13.75 -2.45
CA GLU A 465 11.08 -12.81 -3.50
C GLU A 465 9.69 -12.18 -3.22
N PRO A 466 9.43 -10.95 -3.70
CA PRO A 466 8.08 -10.40 -3.76
C PRO A 466 7.15 -11.30 -4.58
N ARG A 467 5.87 -11.35 -4.21
CA ARG A 467 4.85 -12.06 -4.99
C ARG A 467 4.73 -11.42 -6.38
N THR A 468 4.77 -12.24 -7.42
CA THR A 468 4.25 -11.90 -8.75
C THR A 468 2.78 -12.29 -8.80
N VAL A 469 1.93 -11.40 -9.34
CA VAL A 469 0.46 -11.51 -9.38
C VAL A 469 -0.02 -11.42 -10.82
#